data_AF-A0A2D6UIN9-F1
#
_entry.id   AF-A0A2D6UIN9-F1
#
_cell.length_a   1.000
_cell.length_b   1.000
_cell.length_c   1.000
_cell.angle_alpha   90.00
_cell.angle_beta   90.00
_cell.angle_gamma   90.00
#
_symmetry.space_group_name_H-M   'P 1'
#
loop_
_entity.id
_entity.type
_entity.pdbx_description
1 polymer ?
#
loop_
_entity_poly.entity_id
_entity_poly.type
_entity_poly.pdbx_seq_one_letter_code
_entity_poly.pdbx_strand_id
1 'polypeptide(L)'
;MKHTILLLTSLLAGPVIVLGAKPLKVFLLVGQSNMQGHAAVRTLDHLGMDPKTAPLLKAIRNPDGTAKVHDQIWISSIDTSEESGEKFGRLTVGYGAGGRDLKVGPELTFGITMQKHLGEPILLIKTSWGGKSLHTDFRPPSAGPYRFNEQELEHFKKRDKDLNEAKREKAERSGVYYRLMLGHIKKVLGDLKRIYPGYDADAGYELSGFVWFQGWNDMVAGSVYPNRGQPGSYDSYSENFAHFIRDVRKDLKAPDLPFVIGVMGAGGPIAKYGPNQKRYAGIHGEFRKAMAAPANFPEFKDNVTAVLTENYWDEQLSELVDRKGRFNARSRELSKDKTLTRQQREDALSAYKAELFTEKELETLEVGVSNAAYHYLGSSKILGQIGKAFADALAEMD
;
A
#
# COMPACT_ATOMS: atom_id res chain seq x y z
N MET A 1 -17.18 -88.05 1.47
CA MET A 1 -16.23 -87.01 1.94
C MET A 1 -16.75 -85.65 1.51
N LYS A 2 -17.09 -84.76 2.46
CA LYS A 2 -17.57 -83.40 2.17
C LYS A 2 -16.34 -82.48 2.02
N HIS A 3 -16.16 -81.88 0.84
CA HIS A 3 -15.12 -80.88 0.63
C HIS A 3 -15.70 -79.49 0.90
N THR A 4 -15.27 -78.89 2.01
CA THR A 4 -15.54 -77.48 2.34
C THR A 4 -14.52 -76.64 1.58
N ILE A 5 -15.00 -75.82 0.64
CA ILE A 5 -14.19 -74.80 -0.04
C ILE A 5 -14.17 -73.56 0.86
N LEU A 6 -12.98 -73.22 1.38
CA LEU A 6 -12.74 -71.99 2.13
C LEU A 6 -12.36 -70.89 1.14
N LEU A 7 -13.24 -69.91 0.91
CA LEU A 7 -12.92 -68.71 0.15
C LEU A 7 -12.08 -67.78 1.03
N LEU A 8 -10.80 -67.60 0.70
CA LEU A 8 -9.96 -66.55 1.26
C LEU A 8 -10.25 -65.23 0.53
N THR A 9 -10.97 -64.31 1.17
CA THR A 9 -11.08 -62.92 0.71
C THR A 9 -9.83 -62.16 1.14
N SER A 10 -8.89 -61.94 0.22
CA SER A 10 -7.78 -61.03 0.41
C SER A 10 -8.27 -59.58 0.31
N LEU A 11 -8.34 -58.85 1.43
CA LEU A 11 -8.48 -57.40 1.41
C LEU A 11 -7.18 -56.78 0.86
N LEU A 12 -7.21 -56.34 -0.39
CA LEU A 12 -6.22 -55.42 -0.96
C LEU A 12 -6.45 -54.04 -0.34
N ALA A 13 -5.71 -53.73 0.73
CA ALA A 13 -5.58 -52.36 1.23
C ALA A 13 -4.72 -51.58 0.22
N GLY A 14 -5.36 -50.76 -0.62
CA GLY A 14 -4.65 -49.82 -1.48
C GLY A 14 -3.90 -48.77 -0.66
N PRO A 15 -2.78 -48.23 -1.16
CA PRO A 15 -2.03 -47.21 -0.45
C PRO A 15 -2.90 -45.96 -0.29
N VAL A 16 -3.10 -45.54 0.96
CA VAL A 16 -3.67 -44.23 1.27
C VAL A 16 -2.62 -43.19 0.89
N ILE A 17 -2.85 -42.49 -0.21
CA ILE A 17 -2.07 -41.29 -0.54
C ILE A 17 -2.47 -40.23 0.49
N VAL A 18 -1.61 -40.05 1.50
CA VAL A 18 -1.69 -38.88 2.38
C VAL A 18 -1.23 -37.69 1.54
N LEU A 19 -2.17 -36.92 0.98
CA LEU A 19 -1.85 -35.58 0.47
C LEU A 19 -1.34 -34.77 1.66
N GLY A 20 -0.03 -34.54 1.73
CA GLY A 20 0.56 -33.67 2.74
C GLY A 20 -0.04 -32.26 2.64
N ALA A 21 -0.32 -31.64 3.78
CA ALA A 21 -0.78 -30.25 3.80
C ALA A 21 0.26 -29.34 3.14
N LYS A 22 -0.20 -28.41 2.29
CA LYS A 22 0.69 -27.46 1.62
C LYS A 22 1.21 -26.42 2.62
N PRO A 23 2.43 -25.89 2.42
CA PRO A 23 2.94 -24.79 3.23
C PRO A 23 2.00 -23.58 3.21
N LEU A 24 1.86 -22.89 4.35
CA LEU A 24 1.12 -21.63 4.41
C LEU A 24 1.80 -20.56 3.55
N LYS A 25 1.08 -20.01 2.58
CA LYS A 25 1.57 -18.88 1.76
C LYS A 25 1.52 -17.57 2.57
N VAL A 26 2.67 -16.91 2.70
CA VAL A 26 2.83 -15.68 3.47
C VAL A 26 3.24 -14.52 2.56
N PHE A 27 2.50 -13.42 2.63
CA PHE A 27 2.74 -12.22 1.83
C PHE A 27 3.10 -11.02 2.72
N LEU A 28 4.14 -10.29 2.30
CA LEU A 28 4.68 -9.16 3.04
C LEU A 28 4.19 -7.86 2.40
N LEU A 29 3.43 -7.05 3.16
CA LEU A 29 2.88 -5.78 2.71
C LEU A 29 3.61 -4.64 3.40
N VAL A 30 4.52 -3.99 2.70
CA VAL A 30 5.48 -3.04 3.30
C VAL A 30 5.38 -1.67 2.65
N GLY A 31 5.49 -0.62 3.45
CA GLY A 31 5.65 0.73 2.89
C GLY A 31 5.34 1.84 3.86
N GLN A 32 4.79 2.94 3.35
CA GLN A 32 4.41 4.09 4.15
C GLN A 32 2.89 4.24 4.33
N SER A 33 2.39 5.45 4.56
CA SER A 33 0.97 5.76 4.76
C SER A 33 0.02 5.18 3.70
N ASN A 34 0.41 5.10 2.43
CA ASN A 34 -0.43 4.50 1.39
C ASN A 34 -0.54 2.98 1.49
N MET A 35 0.49 2.29 2.00
CA MET A 35 0.40 0.88 2.41
C MET A 35 -0.39 0.73 3.72
N GLN A 36 -0.20 1.64 4.68
CA GLN A 36 -0.99 1.62 5.93
C GLN A 36 -2.48 1.64 5.62
N GLY A 37 -2.90 2.52 4.71
CA GLY A 37 -4.27 2.63 4.25
C GLY A 37 -5.03 3.78 4.89
N HIS A 38 -5.31 4.83 4.11
CA HIS A 38 -6.01 6.02 4.59
C HIS A 38 -7.41 6.20 4.00
N ALA A 39 -7.95 5.17 3.34
CA ALA A 39 -9.33 5.19 2.88
C ALA A 39 -10.28 4.82 4.02
N ALA A 40 -11.22 5.70 4.34
CA ALA A 40 -12.24 5.41 5.33
C ALA A 40 -13.21 4.34 4.80
N VAL A 41 -13.71 3.47 5.67
CA VAL A 41 -14.65 2.39 5.30
C VAL A 41 -15.91 2.93 4.61
N ARG A 42 -16.37 4.13 4.97
CA ARG A 42 -17.48 4.81 4.29
C ARG A 42 -17.20 5.12 2.81
N THR A 43 -15.95 5.05 2.33
CA THR A 43 -15.64 5.22 0.91
C THR A 43 -15.73 3.94 0.09
N LEU A 44 -16.08 2.81 0.72
CA LEU A 44 -16.33 1.56 0.01
C LEU A 44 -17.53 1.65 -0.95
N ASP A 45 -18.54 2.45 -0.64
CA ASP A 45 -19.73 2.60 -1.51
C ASP A 45 -19.36 3.12 -2.91
N HIS A 46 -18.30 3.93 -3.01
CA HIS A 46 -17.82 4.42 -4.29
C HIS A 46 -17.35 3.29 -5.24
N LEU A 47 -16.90 2.15 -4.71
CA LEU A 47 -16.59 0.97 -5.54
C LEU A 47 -17.83 0.46 -6.29
N GLY A 48 -19.02 0.56 -5.68
CA GLY A 48 -20.28 0.08 -6.23
C GLY A 48 -20.88 0.99 -7.32
N MET A 49 -20.41 2.24 -7.40
CA MET A 49 -20.88 3.21 -8.40
C MET A 49 -20.31 2.97 -9.80
N ASP A 50 -19.30 2.11 -9.93
CA ASP A 50 -18.66 1.74 -11.19
C ASP A 50 -18.77 0.22 -11.42
N PRO A 51 -19.39 -0.24 -12.52
CA PRO A 51 -19.52 -1.66 -12.84
C PRO A 51 -18.20 -2.44 -12.83
N LYS A 52 -17.06 -1.79 -13.12
CA LYS A 52 -15.74 -2.43 -13.12
C LYS A 52 -15.24 -2.74 -11.71
N THR A 53 -15.61 -1.93 -10.73
CA THR A 53 -15.17 -2.10 -9.33
C THR A 53 -16.26 -2.66 -8.41
N ALA A 54 -17.52 -2.70 -8.86
CA ALA A 54 -18.62 -3.30 -8.11
C ALA A 54 -18.35 -4.75 -7.64
N PRO A 55 -17.67 -5.63 -8.41
CA PRO A 55 -17.30 -6.95 -7.93
C PRO A 55 -16.37 -6.93 -6.70
N LEU A 56 -15.51 -5.91 -6.57
CA LEU A 56 -14.66 -5.75 -5.37
C LEU A 56 -15.51 -5.44 -4.14
N LEU A 57 -16.48 -4.52 -4.27
CA LEU A 57 -17.40 -4.22 -3.16
C LEU A 57 -18.18 -5.46 -2.72
N LYS A 58 -18.68 -6.24 -3.68
CA LYS A 58 -19.39 -7.50 -3.41
C LYS A 58 -18.52 -8.53 -2.68
N ALA A 59 -17.21 -8.54 -2.92
CA ALA A 59 -16.30 -9.43 -2.21
C ALA A 59 -15.99 -8.96 -0.78
N ILE A 60 -16.06 -7.65 -0.52
CA ILE A 60 -15.78 -7.01 0.78
C ILE A 60 -16.97 -7.08 1.73
N ARG A 61 -18.21 -7.11 1.22
CA ARG A 61 -19.43 -7.05 2.03
C ARG A 61 -20.23 -8.34 2.00
N ASN A 62 -20.95 -8.60 3.08
CA ASN A 62 -22.03 -9.56 3.14
C ASN A 62 -23.26 -9.02 2.36
N PRO A 63 -24.24 -9.87 2.03
CA PRO A 63 -25.47 -9.45 1.36
C PRO A 63 -26.27 -8.36 2.10
N ASP A 64 -26.14 -8.30 3.43
CA ASP A 64 -26.77 -7.27 4.29
C ASP A 64 -26.00 -5.94 4.34
N GLY A 65 -24.90 -5.82 3.58
CA GLY A 65 -24.06 -4.63 3.52
C GLY A 65 -22.98 -4.53 4.62
N THR A 66 -22.97 -5.43 5.60
CA THR A 66 -21.92 -5.47 6.64
C THR A 66 -20.57 -5.90 6.08
N ALA A 67 -19.48 -5.50 6.72
CA ALA A 67 -18.14 -5.94 6.31
C ALA A 67 -17.97 -7.44 6.51
N LYS A 68 -17.49 -8.12 5.48
CA LYS A 68 -17.21 -9.56 5.53
C LYS A 68 -15.93 -9.81 6.34
N VAL A 69 -15.95 -10.87 7.14
CA VAL A 69 -14.75 -11.45 7.77
C VAL A 69 -14.34 -12.66 6.94
N HIS A 70 -13.10 -12.69 6.46
CA HIS A 70 -12.63 -13.73 5.54
C HIS A 70 -11.95 -14.87 6.31
N ASP A 71 -12.51 -16.08 6.22
CA ASP A 71 -12.07 -17.23 7.03
C ASP A 71 -10.72 -17.82 6.62
N GLN A 72 -10.31 -17.63 5.37
CA GLN A 72 -9.06 -18.15 4.82
C GLN A 72 -7.97 -17.09 4.66
N ILE A 73 -8.17 -15.89 5.20
CA ILE A 73 -7.22 -14.80 5.07
C ILE A 73 -6.91 -14.28 6.46
N TRP A 74 -5.66 -14.45 6.87
CA TRP A 74 -5.17 -13.97 8.15
C TRP A 74 -4.24 -12.79 7.93
N ILE A 75 -4.15 -11.90 8.91
CA ILE A 75 -3.28 -10.74 8.86
C ILE A 75 -2.69 -10.46 10.23
N SER A 76 -1.41 -10.10 10.24
CA SER A 76 -0.77 -9.33 11.30
C SER A 76 -0.34 -7.98 10.73
N SER A 77 -0.71 -6.89 11.37
CA SER A 77 -0.34 -5.54 10.98
C SER A 77 0.26 -4.80 12.16
N ILE A 78 1.35 -4.09 11.92
CA ILE A 78 1.80 -3.08 12.87
C ILE A 78 0.72 -2.00 12.99
N ASP A 79 0.40 -1.65 14.23
CA ASP A 79 -0.53 -0.58 14.56
C ASP A 79 -0.05 0.13 15.82
N THR A 80 0.43 1.37 15.66
CA THR A 80 0.94 2.16 16.78
C THR A 80 -0.15 2.73 17.68
N SER A 81 -1.43 2.55 17.33
CA SER A 81 -2.55 2.91 18.21
C SER A 81 -2.96 1.77 19.15
N GLU A 82 -2.51 0.54 18.87
CA GLU A 82 -2.66 -0.59 19.77
C GLU A 82 -1.54 -0.59 20.83
N GLU A 83 -1.88 -0.93 22.07
CA GLU A 83 -0.90 -1.00 23.17
C GLU A 83 0.22 -2.01 22.87
N SER A 84 -0.13 -3.13 22.22
CA SER A 84 0.81 -4.16 21.77
C SER A 84 1.70 -3.73 20.59
N GLY A 85 1.36 -2.63 19.92
CA GLY A 85 1.96 -2.21 18.65
C GLY A 85 1.56 -3.07 17.44
N GLU A 86 0.60 -3.99 17.59
CA GLU A 86 0.21 -4.99 16.59
C GLU A 86 -1.28 -5.32 16.66
N LYS A 87 -1.93 -5.27 15.50
CA LYS A 87 -3.31 -5.73 15.29
C LYS A 87 -3.31 -6.97 14.39
N PHE A 88 -3.98 -8.03 14.81
CA PHE A 88 -4.02 -9.27 14.03
C PHE A 88 -5.35 -10.02 14.13
N GLY A 89 -5.59 -10.91 13.18
CA GLY A 89 -6.78 -11.77 13.12
C GLY A 89 -7.15 -12.13 11.69
N ARG A 90 -8.42 -12.49 11.47
CA ARG A 90 -8.97 -12.67 10.13
C ARG A 90 -9.05 -11.34 9.42
N LEU A 91 -8.83 -11.33 8.11
CA LEU A 91 -8.91 -10.14 7.30
C LEU A 91 -10.37 -9.66 7.21
N THR A 92 -10.54 -8.38 7.50
CA THR A 92 -11.76 -7.61 7.32
C THR A 92 -11.37 -6.13 7.23
N VAL A 93 -12.34 -5.21 7.22
CA VAL A 93 -12.04 -3.78 7.29
C VAL A 93 -11.36 -3.41 8.61
N GLY A 94 -10.62 -2.29 8.65
CA GLY A 94 -10.08 -1.78 9.90
C GLY A 94 -8.64 -2.16 10.22
N TYR A 95 -7.92 -2.74 9.27
CA TYR A 95 -6.46 -2.84 9.33
C TYR A 95 -5.76 -1.62 8.71
N GLY A 96 -6.50 -0.59 8.30
CA GLY A 96 -5.96 0.68 7.83
C GLY A 96 -5.27 1.50 8.93
N ALA A 97 -4.77 2.69 8.57
CA ALA A 97 -4.19 3.63 9.52
C ALA A 97 -5.20 4.06 10.60
N GLY A 98 -4.74 4.12 11.85
CA GLY A 98 -5.52 4.54 13.01
C GLY A 98 -6.09 5.97 12.92
N GLY A 99 -6.86 6.36 13.93
CA GLY A 99 -7.57 7.64 14.03
C GLY A 99 -9.09 7.48 14.09
N ARG A 100 -9.83 8.59 13.96
CA ARG A 100 -11.29 8.61 14.22
C ARG A 100 -12.11 7.65 13.36
N ASP A 101 -11.84 7.62 12.05
CA ASP A 101 -12.54 6.72 11.14
C ASP A 101 -11.83 5.37 11.06
N LEU A 102 -12.63 4.29 10.98
CA LEU A 102 -12.15 2.97 10.58
C LEU A 102 -11.68 3.04 9.12
N LYS A 103 -10.46 2.55 8.85
CA LYS A 103 -9.82 2.67 7.53
C LYS A 103 -9.38 1.32 6.97
N VAL A 104 -9.12 1.34 5.67
CA VAL A 104 -8.56 0.24 4.90
C VAL A 104 -7.42 0.76 4.02
N GLY A 105 -6.49 -0.12 3.72
CA GLY A 105 -5.47 0.08 2.69
C GLY A 105 -5.62 -0.95 1.57
N PRO A 106 -4.57 -1.10 0.74
CA PRO A 106 -4.56 -2.11 -0.31
C PRO A 106 -4.58 -3.54 0.25
N GLU A 107 -4.31 -3.77 1.54
CA GLU A 107 -4.31 -5.11 2.13
C GLU A 107 -5.63 -5.86 1.94
N LEU A 108 -6.74 -5.14 1.97
CA LEU A 108 -8.06 -5.75 1.96
C LEU A 108 -8.33 -6.43 0.62
N THR A 109 -8.25 -5.70 -0.49
CA THR A 109 -8.47 -6.28 -1.81
C THR A 109 -7.29 -7.11 -2.30
N PHE A 110 -6.07 -6.84 -1.82
CA PHE A 110 -4.92 -7.72 -2.04
C PHE A 110 -5.21 -9.12 -1.50
N GLY A 111 -5.54 -9.24 -0.21
CA GLY A 111 -5.79 -10.54 0.41
C GLY A 111 -6.95 -11.28 -0.24
N ILE A 112 -8.06 -10.59 -0.52
CA ILE A 112 -9.24 -11.16 -1.18
C ILE A 112 -8.89 -11.71 -2.57
N THR A 113 -8.12 -10.94 -3.34
CA THR A 113 -7.76 -11.31 -4.71
C THR A 113 -6.75 -12.44 -4.72
N MET A 114 -5.72 -12.37 -3.86
CA MET A 114 -4.68 -13.39 -3.76
C MET A 114 -5.24 -14.72 -3.27
N GLN A 115 -6.10 -14.71 -2.25
CA GLN A 115 -6.75 -15.95 -1.78
C GLN A 115 -7.64 -16.57 -2.86
N LYS A 116 -8.28 -15.76 -3.71
CA LYS A 116 -9.04 -16.26 -4.85
C LYS A 116 -8.16 -16.92 -5.92
N HIS A 117 -6.96 -16.38 -6.18
CA HIS A 117 -6.01 -16.97 -7.12
C HIS A 117 -5.51 -18.34 -6.61
N LEU A 118 -5.22 -18.46 -5.31
CA LEU A 118 -4.61 -19.66 -4.75
C LEU A 118 -5.62 -20.74 -4.29
N GLY A 119 -6.81 -20.34 -3.84
CA GLY A 119 -7.83 -21.26 -3.35
C GLY A 119 -7.50 -21.93 -2.02
N GLU A 120 -6.54 -21.41 -1.26
CA GLU A 120 -6.05 -21.96 0.01
C GLU A 120 -5.82 -20.85 1.07
N PRO A 121 -5.67 -21.19 2.37
CA PRO A 121 -5.41 -20.21 3.40
C PRO A 121 -4.11 -19.42 3.17
N ILE A 122 -4.15 -18.11 3.42
CA ILE A 122 -2.98 -17.23 3.31
C ILE A 122 -2.80 -16.38 4.57
N LEU A 123 -1.58 -15.90 4.79
CA LEU A 123 -1.24 -14.93 5.83
C LEU A 123 -0.62 -13.67 5.21
N LEU A 124 -1.12 -12.51 5.63
CA LEU A 124 -0.55 -11.20 5.34
C LEU A 124 0.26 -10.71 6.56
N ILE A 125 1.48 -10.23 6.33
CA ILE A 125 2.26 -9.50 7.34
C ILE A 125 2.44 -8.08 6.84
N LYS A 126 1.79 -7.12 7.50
CA LYS A 126 1.80 -5.71 7.11
C LYS A 126 2.70 -4.88 8.02
N THR A 127 3.78 -4.34 7.47
CA THR A 127 4.72 -3.46 8.16
C THR A 127 4.78 -2.11 7.48
N SER A 128 3.99 -1.14 7.96
CA SER A 128 3.88 0.14 7.29
C SER A 128 3.75 1.32 8.26
N TRP A 129 4.38 2.44 7.91
CA TRP A 129 4.44 3.64 8.75
C TRP A 129 4.35 4.93 7.94
N GLY A 130 3.47 5.84 8.35
CA GLY A 130 3.39 7.18 7.77
C GLY A 130 4.73 7.94 7.84
N GLY A 131 5.04 8.67 6.78
CA GLY A 131 6.16 9.62 6.77
C GLY A 131 7.55 8.99 6.75
N LYS A 132 7.71 7.76 6.26
CA LYS A 132 9.00 7.07 6.17
C LYS A 132 9.55 7.01 4.76
N SER A 133 10.87 7.19 4.65
CA SER A 133 11.60 7.22 3.39
C SER A 133 12.52 6.00 3.20
N LEU A 134 12.80 5.67 1.95
CA LEU A 134 13.81 4.68 1.59
C LEU A 134 15.22 5.22 1.82
N HIS A 135 15.47 6.50 1.50
CA HIS A 135 16.79 7.10 1.64
C HIS A 135 17.32 7.13 3.08
N THR A 136 16.45 7.11 4.11
CA THR A 136 16.85 7.10 5.54
C THR A 136 16.22 5.96 6.32
N ASP A 137 14.89 5.96 6.45
CA ASP A 137 14.20 5.13 7.46
C ASP A 137 14.32 3.64 7.13
N PHE A 138 14.09 3.29 5.86
CA PHE A 138 14.22 1.94 5.33
C PHE A 138 15.57 1.68 4.66
N ARG A 139 16.58 2.53 4.90
CA ARG A 139 17.89 2.37 4.26
C ARG A 139 18.49 0.99 4.58
N PRO A 140 18.72 0.13 3.58
CA PRO A 140 19.25 -1.21 3.77
C PRO A 140 20.75 -1.17 4.11
N PRO A 141 21.27 -2.12 4.91
CA PRO A 141 22.68 -2.18 5.29
C PRO A 141 23.67 -2.11 4.11
N SER A 142 23.42 -2.82 3.01
CA SER A 142 24.35 -2.90 1.87
C SER A 142 24.41 -1.63 1.03
N ALA A 143 23.48 -0.70 1.20
CA ALA A 143 23.60 0.65 0.63
C ALA A 143 24.65 1.52 1.36
N GLY A 144 25.21 1.03 2.47
CA GLY A 144 26.17 1.75 3.29
C GLY A 144 25.56 2.96 4.03
N PRO A 145 26.37 3.77 4.73
CA PRO A 145 25.88 4.93 5.47
C PRO A 145 25.26 5.98 4.55
N TYR A 146 24.35 6.80 5.08
CA TYR A 146 23.81 7.95 4.35
C TYR A 146 24.94 8.93 4.01
N ARG A 147 24.99 9.35 2.74
CA ARG A 147 25.96 10.34 2.25
C ARG A 147 25.26 11.67 2.03
N PHE A 148 25.69 12.70 2.74
CA PHE A 148 25.19 14.06 2.54
C PHE A 148 25.73 14.64 1.24
N ASN A 149 24.87 15.32 0.47
CA ASN A 149 25.30 16.06 -0.70
C ASN A 149 25.83 17.45 -0.34
N GLU A 150 26.47 18.12 -1.31
CA GLU A 150 27.07 19.44 -1.12
C GLU A 150 26.08 20.50 -0.62
N GLN A 151 24.84 20.49 -1.10
CA GLN A 151 23.81 21.45 -0.69
C GLN A 151 23.38 21.24 0.77
N GLU A 152 23.26 19.99 1.22
CA GLU A 152 22.99 19.68 2.63
C GLU A 152 24.13 20.16 3.54
N LEU A 153 25.38 19.93 3.12
CA LEU A 153 26.55 20.36 3.86
C LEU A 153 26.66 21.90 3.92
N GLU A 154 26.36 22.59 2.81
CA GLU A 154 26.32 24.05 2.76
C GLU A 154 25.19 24.61 3.65
N HIS A 155 24.03 23.96 3.66
CA HIS A 155 22.90 24.36 4.51
C HIS A 155 23.21 24.25 6.00
N PHE A 156 23.91 23.18 6.42
CA PHE A 156 24.39 23.06 7.79
C PHE A 156 25.37 24.17 8.17
N LYS A 157 26.32 24.49 7.29
CA LYS A 157 27.26 25.62 7.50
C LYS A 157 26.51 26.94 7.65
N LYS A 158 25.53 27.23 6.79
CA LYS A 158 24.72 28.47 6.84
C LYS A 158 23.87 28.60 8.11
N ARG A 159 23.57 27.48 8.77
CA ARG A 159 22.79 27.44 10.02
C ARG A 159 23.63 27.27 11.28
N ASP A 160 24.96 27.32 11.15
CA ASP A 160 25.89 27.06 12.24
C ASP A 160 25.60 25.72 12.95
N LYS A 161 25.20 24.69 12.18
CA LYS A 161 24.89 23.35 12.71
C LYS A 161 26.19 22.55 12.80
N ASP A 162 26.43 21.90 13.94
CA ASP A 162 27.54 20.95 14.10
C ASP A 162 27.40 19.78 13.12
N LEU A 163 28.37 19.66 12.21
CA LEU A 163 28.40 18.63 11.17
C LEU A 163 28.61 17.22 11.74
N ASN A 164 29.38 17.08 12.82
CA ASN A 164 29.63 15.79 13.44
C ASN A 164 28.37 15.28 14.15
N GLU A 165 27.66 16.16 14.84
CA GLU A 165 26.36 15.86 15.41
C GLU A 165 25.33 15.51 14.32
N ALA A 166 25.20 16.32 13.27
CA ALA A 166 24.27 16.05 12.18
C ALA A 166 24.52 14.69 11.50
N LYS A 167 25.80 14.32 11.33
CA LYS A 167 26.20 13.00 10.81
C LYS A 167 25.82 11.87 11.76
N ARG A 168 26.05 12.04 13.06
CA ARG A 168 25.69 11.07 14.11
C ARG A 168 24.18 10.86 14.16
N GLU A 169 23.38 11.93 14.25
CA GLU A 169 21.91 11.87 14.26
C GLU A 169 21.38 11.12 13.02
N LYS A 170 21.95 11.39 11.85
CA LYS A 170 21.55 10.74 10.61
C LYS A 170 21.92 9.26 10.59
N ALA A 171 23.10 8.90 11.09
CA ALA A 171 23.53 7.51 11.21
C ALA A 171 22.61 6.72 12.15
N GLU A 172 22.27 7.27 13.32
CA GLU A 172 21.38 6.65 14.31
C GLU A 172 19.98 6.39 13.74
N ARG A 173 19.45 7.33 12.95
CA ARG A 173 18.14 7.20 12.30
C ARG A 173 18.13 6.27 11.09
N SER A 174 19.29 6.00 10.48
CA SER A 174 19.35 5.25 9.23
C SER A 174 19.03 3.77 9.44
N GLY A 175 18.12 3.24 8.62
CA GLY A 175 17.71 1.84 8.63
C GLY A 175 16.92 1.41 9.87
N VAL A 176 16.47 2.34 10.74
CA VAL A 176 15.66 1.98 11.92
C VAL A 176 14.40 1.24 11.51
N TYR A 177 13.68 1.74 10.51
CA TYR A 177 12.43 1.12 10.05
C TYR A 177 12.67 -0.13 9.21
N TYR A 178 13.81 -0.24 8.54
CA TYR A 178 14.26 -1.52 7.95
C TYR A 178 14.39 -2.61 9.03
N ARG A 179 15.06 -2.29 10.15
CA ARG A 179 15.22 -3.23 11.27
C ARG A 179 13.89 -3.54 11.97
N LEU A 180 13.02 -2.54 12.18
CA LEU A 180 11.69 -2.76 12.76
C LEU A 180 10.79 -3.62 11.87
N MET A 181 10.83 -3.41 10.56
CA MET A 181 10.14 -4.25 9.57
C MET A 181 10.57 -5.71 9.71
N LEU A 182 11.87 -6.00 9.62
CA LEU A 182 12.38 -7.36 9.76
C LEU A 182 12.08 -7.95 11.14
N GLY A 183 12.14 -7.14 12.19
CA GLY A 183 11.79 -7.56 13.56
C GLY A 183 10.34 -8.04 13.67
N HIS A 184 9.40 -7.28 13.11
CA HIS A 184 7.98 -7.67 13.11
C HIS A 184 7.74 -8.91 12.24
N ILE A 185 8.32 -8.97 11.04
CA ILE A 185 8.22 -10.16 10.18
C ILE A 185 8.71 -11.41 10.91
N LYS A 186 9.90 -11.34 11.51
CA LYS A 186 10.48 -12.47 12.28
C LYS A 186 9.65 -12.83 13.51
N LYS A 187 9.07 -11.83 14.20
CA LYS A 187 8.15 -12.05 15.33
C LYS A 187 6.93 -12.88 14.90
N VAL A 188 6.31 -12.53 13.78
CA VAL A 188 5.11 -13.24 13.28
C VAL A 188 5.48 -14.64 12.77
N LEU A 189 6.53 -14.77 11.97
CA LEU A 189 6.97 -16.06 11.44
C LEU A 189 7.42 -17.03 12.54
N GLY A 190 7.94 -16.52 13.66
CA GLY A 190 8.31 -17.33 14.82
C GLY A 190 7.13 -17.84 15.65
N ASP A 191 5.92 -17.32 15.44
CA ASP A 191 4.72 -17.66 16.22
C ASP A 191 3.45 -17.54 15.35
N LEU A 192 3.40 -18.33 14.28
CA LEU A 192 2.30 -18.31 13.31
C LEU A 192 0.97 -18.77 13.91
N LYS A 193 0.97 -19.73 14.85
CA LYS A 193 -0.25 -20.25 15.50
C LYS A 193 -1.00 -19.17 16.29
N ARG A 194 -0.30 -18.16 16.82
CA ARG A 194 -0.94 -17.01 17.47
C ARG A 194 -1.82 -16.21 16.50
N ILE A 195 -1.40 -16.11 15.24
CA ILE A 195 -2.15 -15.35 14.22
C ILE A 195 -3.18 -16.24 13.55
N TYR A 196 -2.76 -17.42 13.07
CA TYR A 196 -3.60 -18.42 12.42
C TYR A 196 -3.61 -19.72 13.26
N PRO A 197 -4.59 -19.91 14.15
CA PRO A 197 -4.65 -21.10 15.01
C PRO A 197 -4.71 -22.44 14.27
N GLY A 198 -5.18 -22.43 13.02
CA GLY A 198 -5.22 -23.62 12.16
C GLY A 198 -3.91 -23.91 11.42
N TYR A 199 -2.83 -23.15 11.67
CA TYR A 199 -1.53 -23.37 11.06
C TYR A 199 -0.96 -24.75 11.42
N ASP A 200 -0.66 -25.53 10.38
CA ASP A 200 0.06 -26.80 10.48
C ASP A 200 1.57 -26.53 10.46
N ALA A 201 2.23 -26.78 11.60
CA ALA A 201 3.66 -26.56 11.75
C ALA A 201 4.50 -27.56 10.96
N ASP A 202 3.97 -28.76 10.68
CA ASP A 202 4.67 -29.80 9.94
C ASP A 202 4.68 -29.47 8.43
N ALA A 203 3.63 -28.80 7.94
CA ALA A 203 3.55 -28.29 6.57
C ALA A 203 4.47 -27.07 6.32
N GLY A 204 4.80 -26.32 7.36
CA GLY A 204 5.64 -25.13 7.27
C GLY A 204 4.96 -23.95 6.57
N TYR A 205 5.76 -22.94 6.22
CA TYR A 205 5.32 -21.76 5.49
C TYR A 205 6.27 -21.40 4.35
N GLU A 206 5.78 -20.61 3.41
CA GLU A 206 6.54 -20.06 2.30
C GLU A 206 6.33 -18.55 2.22
N LEU A 207 7.42 -17.79 2.04
CA LEU A 207 7.32 -16.37 1.71
C LEU A 207 7.08 -16.23 0.20
N SER A 208 5.85 -15.91 -0.18
CA SER A 208 5.39 -15.98 -1.57
C SER A 208 5.20 -14.63 -2.24
N GLY A 209 5.53 -13.55 -1.54
CA GLY A 209 5.59 -12.24 -2.19
C GLY A 209 5.84 -11.08 -1.25
N PHE A 210 6.45 -10.05 -1.79
CA PHE A 210 6.72 -8.79 -1.11
C PHE A 210 6.15 -7.64 -1.93
N VAL A 211 5.22 -6.89 -1.35
CA VAL A 211 4.66 -5.68 -1.95
C VAL A 211 5.28 -4.47 -1.27
N TRP A 212 6.02 -3.67 -2.02
CA TRP A 212 6.55 -2.38 -1.58
C TRP A 212 5.67 -1.24 -2.08
N PHE A 213 4.98 -0.54 -1.18
CA PHE A 213 4.19 0.64 -1.53
C PHE A 213 4.60 1.87 -0.70
N GLN A 214 5.68 2.48 -1.16
CA GLN A 214 6.30 3.67 -0.59
C GLN A 214 6.76 4.59 -1.71
N GLY A 215 7.06 5.86 -1.40
CA GLY A 215 7.84 6.70 -2.31
C GLY A 215 7.62 8.19 -2.12
N TRP A 216 6.44 8.59 -1.65
CA TRP A 216 6.08 10.00 -1.51
C TRP A 216 7.12 10.81 -0.71
N ASN A 217 7.65 10.23 0.37
CA ASN A 217 8.61 10.92 1.22
C ASN A 217 10.00 11.08 0.58
N ASP A 218 10.41 10.17 -0.30
CA ASP A 218 11.63 10.35 -1.09
C ASP A 218 11.38 11.38 -2.20
N MET A 219 10.23 11.32 -2.89
CA MET A 219 9.88 12.28 -3.93
C MET A 219 9.94 13.73 -3.44
N VAL A 220 9.36 14.02 -2.27
CA VAL A 220 9.30 15.39 -1.74
C VAL A 220 10.58 15.83 -1.02
N ALA A 221 11.55 14.93 -0.79
CA ALA A 221 12.79 15.21 -0.07
C ALA A 221 13.78 16.03 -0.90
N GLY A 222 13.47 17.30 -1.16
CA GLY A 222 14.27 18.19 -2.00
C GLY A 222 15.69 18.44 -1.48
N SER A 223 15.96 18.26 -0.19
CA SER A 223 17.34 18.34 0.32
C SER A 223 18.18 17.13 -0.08
N VAL A 224 17.55 15.97 -0.25
CA VAL A 224 18.20 14.71 -0.66
C VAL A 224 18.32 14.65 -2.18
N TYR A 225 17.28 15.11 -2.88
CA TYR A 225 17.16 15.14 -4.34
C TYR A 225 17.06 16.60 -4.82
N PRO A 226 18.17 17.35 -4.82
CA PRO A 226 18.15 18.80 -5.10
C PRO A 226 17.76 19.14 -6.54
N ASN A 227 18.06 18.25 -7.48
CA ASN A 227 17.77 18.43 -8.89
C ASN A 227 16.44 17.77 -9.31
N ARG A 228 15.54 17.50 -8.35
CA ARG A 228 14.29 16.76 -8.58
C ARG A 228 13.51 17.26 -9.80
N GLY A 229 13.09 16.31 -10.63
CA GLY A 229 12.36 16.55 -11.86
C GLY A 229 13.23 16.74 -13.10
N GLN A 230 14.55 16.64 -12.96
CA GLN A 230 15.50 16.50 -14.07
C GLN A 230 15.81 15.00 -14.32
N PRO A 231 16.22 14.62 -15.54
CA PRO A 231 16.68 13.26 -15.83
C PRO A 231 17.75 12.78 -14.84
N GLY A 232 17.58 11.56 -14.32
CA GLY A 232 18.51 10.95 -13.35
C GLY A 232 18.46 11.55 -11.93
N SER A 233 17.58 12.51 -11.66
CA SER A 233 17.52 13.21 -10.36
C SER A 233 17.17 12.33 -9.16
N TYR A 234 16.73 11.09 -9.41
CA TYR A 234 16.37 10.11 -8.39
C TYR A 234 17.12 8.78 -8.52
N ASP A 235 18.23 8.71 -9.26
CA ASP A 235 18.97 7.45 -9.47
C ASP A 235 19.41 6.78 -8.15
N SER A 236 19.74 7.58 -7.14
CA SER A 236 20.07 7.07 -5.80
C SER A 236 18.88 6.40 -5.10
N TYR A 237 17.63 6.68 -5.49
CA TYR A 237 16.47 5.88 -5.07
C TYR A 237 16.54 4.48 -5.69
N SER A 238 16.74 4.38 -7.00
CA SER A 238 16.84 3.11 -7.75
C SER A 238 17.94 2.22 -7.18
N GLU A 239 19.15 2.78 -6.99
CA GLU A 239 20.29 2.08 -6.42
C GLU A 239 19.98 1.55 -5.01
N ASN A 240 19.47 2.43 -4.15
CA ASN A 240 19.14 2.09 -2.77
C ASN A 240 18.02 1.05 -2.69
N PHE A 241 17.07 1.06 -3.63
CA PHE A 241 15.99 0.09 -3.67
C PHE A 241 16.47 -1.28 -4.16
N ALA A 242 17.40 -1.33 -5.11
CA ALA A 242 18.05 -2.58 -5.48
C ALA A 242 18.82 -3.21 -4.31
N HIS A 243 19.52 -2.40 -3.49
CA HIS A 243 20.11 -2.86 -2.23
C HIS A 243 19.05 -3.39 -1.26
N PHE A 244 17.90 -2.73 -1.16
CA PHE A 244 16.82 -3.13 -0.26
C PHE A 244 16.26 -4.50 -0.64
N ILE A 245 16.00 -4.74 -1.92
CA ILE A 245 15.52 -6.04 -2.41
C ILE A 245 16.53 -7.15 -2.06
N ARG A 246 17.82 -6.93 -2.33
CA ARG A 246 18.88 -7.91 -2.03
C ARG A 246 18.98 -8.20 -0.53
N ASP A 247 18.95 -7.16 0.30
CA ASP A 247 19.10 -7.32 1.74
C ASP A 247 17.87 -7.98 2.38
N VAL A 248 16.66 -7.64 1.94
CA VAL A 248 15.44 -8.32 2.41
C VAL A 248 15.49 -9.81 2.09
N ARG A 249 15.83 -10.17 0.84
CA ARG A 249 15.99 -11.58 0.42
C ARG A 249 17.03 -12.31 1.27
N LYS A 250 18.18 -11.68 1.50
CA LYS A 250 19.24 -12.22 2.36
C LYS A 250 18.78 -12.41 3.80
N ASP A 251 18.21 -11.38 4.42
CA ASP A 251 17.87 -11.36 5.85
C ASP A 251 16.66 -12.24 6.20
N LEU A 252 15.81 -12.51 5.21
CA LEU A 252 14.69 -13.47 5.29
C LEU A 252 15.04 -14.85 4.74
N LYS A 253 16.26 -15.04 4.22
CA LYS A 253 16.74 -16.29 3.60
C LYS A 253 15.82 -16.79 2.46
N ALA A 254 15.29 -15.86 1.67
CA ALA A 254 14.39 -16.12 0.56
C ALA A 254 14.97 -15.49 -0.72
N PRO A 255 15.97 -16.13 -1.36
CA PRO A 255 16.72 -15.55 -2.50
C PRO A 255 15.83 -15.26 -3.71
N ASP A 256 14.75 -16.01 -3.87
CA ASP A 256 13.82 -15.91 -5.00
C ASP A 256 12.48 -15.27 -4.62
N LEU A 257 12.39 -14.61 -3.45
CA LEU A 257 11.17 -13.93 -3.00
C LEU A 257 10.69 -12.94 -4.08
N PRO A 258 9.47 -13.12 -4.63
CA PRO A 258 8.89 -12.20 -5.62
C PRO A 258 8.64 -10.81 -5.05
N PHE A 259 8.92 -9.77 -5.82
CA PHE A 259 8.65 -8.38 -5.44
C PHE A 259 7.68 -7.68 -6.40
N VAL A 260 6.68 -7.02 -5.83
CA VAL A 260 5.89 -6.01 -6.51
C VAL A 260 6.27 -4.63 -6.02
N ILE A 261 6.67 -3.78 -6.96
CA ILE A 261 6.94 -2.36 -6.74
C ILE A 261 5.67 -1.56 -7.05
N GLY A 262 5.00 -1.06 -6.02
CA GLY A 262 3.93 -0.09 -6.18
C GLY A 262 4.48 1.29 -6.53
N VAL A 263 4.60 1.59 -7.83
CA VAL A 263 5.07 2.89 -8.32
C VAL A 263 4.06 3.96 -7.92
N MET A 264 4.52 5.08 -7.36
CA MET A 264 3.66 6.12 -6.81
C MET A 264 2.79 6.77 -7.88
N GLY A 265 1.47 6.55 -7.81
CA GLY A 265 0.49 7.02 -8.78
C GLY A 265 -0.28 8.26 -8.40
N ALA A 266 0.01 8.88 -7.24
CA ALA A 266 -0.73 10.04 -6.75
C ALA A 266 -0.79 11.17 -7.81
N GLY A 267 -2.00 11.69 -8.03
CA GLY A 267 -2.29 12.68 -9.08
C GLY A 267 -2.61 12.07 -10.45
N GLY A 268 -2.50 10.76 -10.63
CA GLY A 268 -2.87 10.06 -11.87
C GLY A 268 -1.84 10.13 -12.99
N PRO A 269 -2.23 9.75 -14.22
CA PRO A 269 -1.34 9.73 -15.37
C PRO A 269 -0.90 11.15 -15.76
N ILE A 270 0.41 11.36 -15.94
CA ILE A 270 0.99 12.69 -16.26
C ILE A 270 0.40 13.26 -17.56
N ALA A 271 0.11 12.39 -18.54
CA ALA A 271 -0.51 12.77 -19.80
C ALA A 271 -1.86 13.49 -19.64
N LYS A 272 -2.51 13.34 -18.47
CA LYS A 272 -3.82 13.93 -18.16
C LYS A 272 -3.75 15.11 -17.19
N TYR A 273 -2.55 15.61 -16.90
CA TYR A 273 -2.38 16.72 -15.95
C TYR A 273 -2.98 18.02 -16.47
N GLY A 274 -3.84 18.60 -15.65
CA GLY A 274 -4.36 19.95 -15.86
C GLY A 274 -3.28 21.03 -15.63
N PRO A 275 -3.56 22.30 -15.96
CA PRO A 275 -2.60 23.40 -15.84
C PRO A 275 -1.93 23.51 -14.46
N ASN A 276 -2.69 23.31 -13.38
CA ASN A 276 -2.19 23.39 -12.00
C ASN A 276 -1.27 22.23 -11.62
N GLN A 277 -1.36 21.09 -12.33
CA GLN A 277 -0.59 19.89 -12.05
C GLN A 277 0.68 19.80 -12.91
N LYS A 278 0.74 20.50 -14.06
CA LYS A 278 1.89 20.47 -14.98
C LYS A 278 3.22 20.79 -14.31
N ARG A 279 3.23 21.65 -13.29
CA ARG A 279 4.44 21.96 -12.50
C ARG A 279 5.06 20.75 -11.79
N TYR A 280 4.29 19.68 -11.58
CA TYR A 280 4.75 18.44 -10.95
C TYR A 280 5.13 17.36 -11.96
N ALA A 281 4.91 17.56 -13.26
CA ALA A 281 5.09 16.54 -14.28
C ALA A 281 6.52 15.98 -14.31
N GLY A 282 7.53 16.86 -14.27
CA GLY A 282 8.94 16.45 -14.22
C GLY A 282 9.24 15.65 -12.94
N ILE A 283 8.85 16.18 -11.79
CA ILE A 283 9.10 15.53 -10.48
C ILE A 283 8.45 14.14 -10.42
N HIS A 284 7.17 14.03 -10.77
CA HIS A 284 6.47 12.75 -10.76
C HIS A 284 7.03 11.80 -11.83
N GLY A 285 7.33 12.29 -13.03
CA GLY A 285 7.85 11.47 -14.12
C GLY A 285 9.19 10.85 -13.78
N GLU A 286 10.16 11.66 -13.35
CA GLU A 286 11.50 11.19 -13.01
C GLU A 286 11.49 10.30 -11.77
N PHE A 287 10.67 10.60 -10.77
CA PHE A 287 10.56 9.74 -9.59
C PHE A 287 9.92 8.39 -9.91
N ARG A 288 8.83 8.35 -10.70
CA ARG A 288 8.18 7.08 -11.09
C ARG A 288 9.12 6.20 -11.93
N LYS A 289 9.92 6.79 -12.82
CA LYS A 289 10.97 6.08 -13.56
C LYS A 289 11.98 5.44 -12.60
N ALA A 290 12.49 6.21 -11.63
CA ALA A 290 13.44 5.70 -10.65
C ALA A 290 12.86 4.58 -9.77
N MET A 291 11.59 4.70 -9.37
CA MET A 291 10.90 3.63 -8.64
C MET A 291 10.81 2.33 -9.45
N ALA A 292 10.47 2.42 -10.73
CA ALA A 292 10.30 1.26 -11.61
C ALA A 292 11.61 0.64 -12.10
N ALA A 293 12.71 1.40 -12.09
CA ALA A 293 13.98 0.98 -12.68
C ALA A 293 14.50 -0.37 -12.18
N PRO A 294 14.45 -0.73 -10.88
CA PRO A 294 14.94 -2.03 -10.41
C PRO A 294 14.25 -3.23 -11.06
N ALA A 295 12.97 -3.15 -11.43
CA ALA A 295 12.28 -4.27 -12.10
C ALA A 295 12.93 -4.65 -13.46
N ASN A 296 13.72 -3.76 -14.06
CA ASN A 296 14.42 -3.99 -15.32
C ASN A 296 15.88 -4.44 -15.15
N PHE A 297 16.35 -4.62 -13.91
CA PHE A 297 17.72 -5.07 -13.69
C PHE A 297 17.84 -6.56 -14.07
N PRO A 298 18.92 -6.99 -14.75
CA PRO A 298 19.05 -8.38 -15.22
C PRO A 298 18.86 -9.43 -14.12
N GLU A 299 19.36 -9.17 -12.91
CA GLU A 299 19.22 -10.07 -11.76
C GLU A 299 17.82 -10.14 -11.14
N PHE A 300 16.93 -9.22 -11.53
CA PHE A 300 15.57 -9.10 -11.02
C PHE A 300 14.51 -9.45 -12.06
N LYS A 301 14.94 -9.80 -13.26
CA LYS A 301 14.06 -10.24 -14.35
C LYS A 301 13.16 -11.39 -13.88
N ASP A 302 11.89 -11.33 -14.28
CA ASP A 302 10.85 -12.33 -14.03
C ASP A 302 10.49 -12.57 -12.54
N ASN A 303 11.15 -11.87 -11.60
CA ASN A 303 10.94 -12.01 -10.15
C ASN A 303 10.63 -10.67 -9.46
N VAL A 304 10.86 -9.54 -10.14
CA VAL A 304 10.48 -8.20 -9.67
C VAL A 304 9.67 -7.52 -10.75
N THR A 305 8.48 -7.04 -10.40
CA THR A 305 7.60 -6.33 -11.33
C THR A 305 7.13 -5.00 -10.76
N ALA A 306 6.81 -4.05 -11.64
CA ALA A 306 6.33 -2.72 -11.27
C ALA A 306 4.85 -2.56 -11.62
N VAL A 307 4.05 -2.17 -10.61
CA VAL A 307 2.64 -1.82 -10.79
C VAL A 307 2.52 -0.30 -10.78
N LEU A 308 2.15 0.26 -11.93
CA LEU A 308 1.95 1.69 -12.15
C LEU A 308 0.61 2.12 -11.54
N THR A 309 0.63 2.57 -10.28
CA THR A 309 -0.61 2.83 -9.56
C THR A 309 -1.36 4.07 -10.05
N GLU A 310 -0.75 4.89 -10.93
CA GLU A 310 -1.45 6.00 -11.60
C GLU A 310 -2.60 5.53 -12.48
N ASN A 311 -2.56 4.27 -12.96
CA ASN A 311 -3.57 3.71 -13.82
C ASN A 311 -4.90 3.45 -13.10
N TYR A 312 -4.90 3.51 -11.76
CA TYR A 312 -6.09 3.33 -10.93
C TYR A 312 -6.61 4.65 -10.35
N TRP A 313 -6.04 5.78 -10.77
CA TRP A 313 -6.49 7.10 -10.32
C TRP A 313 -7.90 7.41 -10.82
N ASP A 314 -8.76 7.92 -9.95
CA ASP A 314 -10.12 8.29 -10.31
C ASP A 314 -10.15 9.77 -10.76
N GLU A 315 -10.13 9.95 -12.08
CA GLU A 315 -10.14 11.29 -12.71
C GLU A 315 -11.43 12.05 -12.46
N GLN A 316 -12.57 11.37 -12.49
CA GLN A 316 -13.87 11.98 -12.22
C GLN A 316 -13.92 12.50 -10.78
N LEU A 317 -13.47 11.68 -9.83
CA LEU A 317 -13.40 12.08 -8.42
C LEU A 317 -12.41 13.24 -8.22
N SER A 318 -11.28 13.22 -8.93
CA SER A 318 -10.29 14.30 -8.87
C SER A 318 -10.85 15.63 -9.37
N GLU A 319 -11.60 15.60 -10.48
CA GLU A 319 -12.24 16.78 -11.08
C GLU A 319 -13.32 17.35 -10.16
N LEU A 320 -14.09 16.48 -9.48
CA LEU A 320 -15.03 16.86 -8.45
C LEU A 320 -14.35 17.50 -7.22
N VAL A 321 -13.19 16.97 -6.81
CA VAL A 321 -12.40 17.56 -5.71
C VAL A 321 -11.90 18.96 -6.08
N ASP A 322 -11.48 19.16 -7.33
CA ASP A 322 -11.06 20.48 -7.82
C ASP A 322 -12.24 21.47 -7.84
N ARG A 323 -13.43 21.04 -8.30
CA ARG A 323 -14.67 21.81 -8.17
C ARG A 323 -14.97 22.18 -6.71
N LYS A 324 -14.82 21.23 -5.79
CA LYS A 324 -15.02 21.47 -4.34
C LYS A 324 -14.01 22.47 -3.79
N GLY A 325 -12.77 22.46 -4.31
CA GLY A 325 -11.76 23.48 -4.02
C GLY A 325 -12.21 24.89 -4.44
N ARG A 326 -12.79 25.04 -5.63
CA ARG A 326 -13.37 26.30 -6.12
C ARG A 326 -14.55 26.77 -5.25
N PHE A 327 -15.47 25.87 -4.92
CA PHE A 327 -16.56 26.13 -3.99
C PHE A 327 -16.05 26.67 -2.64
N ASN A 328 -15.06 26.00 -2.05
CA ASN A 328 -14.46 26.43 -0.78
C ASN A 328 -13.72 27.76 -0.88
N ALA A 329 -13.10 28.07 -2.02
CA ALA A 329 -12.49 29.39 -2.26
C ALA A 329 -13.56 30.49 -2.29
N ARG A 330 -14.67 30.27 -3.03
CA ARG A 330 -15.79 31.21 -3.10
C ARG A 330 -16.47 31.40 -1.73
N SER A 331 -16.65 30.33 -0.97
CA SER A 331 -17.16 30.41 0.41
C SER A 331 -16.28 31.28 1.31
N ARG A 332 -14.96 31.14 1.22
CA ARG A 332 -14.02 31.98 1.98
C ARG A 332 -14.06 33.44 1.51
N GLU A 333 -14.18 33.69 0.22
CA GLU A 333 -14.33 35.04 -0.33
C GLU A 333 -15.59 35.72 0.22
N LEU A 334 -16.76 35.08 0.06
CA LEU A 334 -18.04 35.61 0.55
C LEU A 334 -18.04 35.80 2.07
N SER A 335 -17.39 34.91 2.83
CA SER A 335 -17.29 35.05 4.30
C SER A 335 -16.54 36.32 4.75
N LYS A 336 -15.66 36.86 3.90
CA LYS A 336 -14.90 38.10 4.18
C LYS A 336 -15.63 39.35 3.73
N ASP A 337 -16.67 39.21 2.92
CA ASP A 337 -17.48 40.33 2.46
C ASP A 337 -18.43 40.79 3.58
N LYS A 338 -18.10 41.94 4.16
CA LYS A 338 -18.87 42.57 5.24
C LYS A 338 -20.15 43.26 4.74
N THR A 339 -20.30 43.43 3.43
CA THR A 339 -21.48 44.08 2.83
C THR A 339 -22.66 43.12 2.70
N LEU A 340 -22.40 41.80 2.72
CA LEU A 340 -23.42 40.77 2.63
C LEU A 340 -23.97 40.37 4.00
N THR A 341 -25.29 40.25 4.08
CA THR A 341 -25.96 39.60 5.21
C THR A 341 -25.67 38.09 5.20
N ARG A 342 -25.95 37.42 6.33
CA ARG A 342 -25.83 35.96 6.42
C ARG A 342 -26.68 35.24 5.36
N GLN A 343 -27.94 35.66 5.19
CA GLN A 343 -28.85 35.05 4.22
C GLN A 343 -28.34 35.21 2.79
N GLN A 344 -27.89 36.40 2.40
CA GLN A 344 -27.34 36.64 1.06
C GLN A 344 -26.10 35.77 0.77
N ARG A 345 -25.25 35.53 1.79
CA ARG A 345 -24.11 34.61 1.65
C ARG A 345 -24.56 33.16 1.46
N GLU A 346 -25.56 32.72 2.22
CA GLU A 346 -26.12 31.37 2.12
C GLU A 346 -26.79 31.15 0.76
N ASP A 347 -27.59 32.10 0.28
CA ASP A 347 -28.26 32.05 -1.03
C ASP A 347 -27.23 32.02 -2.18
N ALA A 348 -26.22 32.89 -2.14
CA ALA A 348 -25.16 32.94 -3.15
C ALA A 348 -24.34 31.64 -3.18
N LEU A 349 -24.06 31.04 -2.02
CA LEU A 349 -23.38 29.74 -1.96
C LEU A 349 -24.26 28.60 -2.43
N SER A 350 -25.55 28.61 -2.12
CA SER A 350 -26.50 27.62 -2.60
C SER A 350 -26.60 27.64 -4.12
N ALA A 351 -26.76 28.82 -4.72
CA ALA A 351 -26.77 29.01 -6.17
C ALA A 351 -25.46 28.52 -6.81
N TYR A 352 -24.32 28.94 -6.28
CA TYR A 352 -23.02 28.52 -6.81
C TYR A 352 -22.77 27.01 -6.66
N LYS A 353 -23.28 26.38 -5.59
CA LYS A 353 -23.21 24.93 -5.41
C LYS A 353 -24.02 24.21 -6.50
N ALA A 354 -25.23 24.68 -6.80
CA ALA A 354 -26.10 24.11 -7.82
C ALA A 354 -25.53 24.28 -9.24
N GLU A 355 -24.78 25.36 -9.49
CA GLU A 355 -24.04 25.54 -10.75
C GLU A 355 -22.86 24.55 -10.90
N LEU A 356 -22.20 24.21 -9.80
CA LEU A 356 -21.00 23.37 -9.83
C LEU A 356 -21.28 21.87 -9.82
N PHE A 357 -22.39 21.43 -9.21
CA PHE A 357 -22.63 20.02 -8.94
C PHE A 357 -24.07 19.60 -9.17
N THR A 358 -24.22 18.41 -9.72
CA THR A 358 -25.45 17.62 -9.63
C THR A 358 -25.54 16.88 -8.28
N GLU A 359 -26.72 16.39 -7.92
CA GLU A 359 -26.92 15.60 -6.69
C GLU A 359 -26.05 14.32 -6.68
N LYS A 360 -26.00 13.60 -7.80
CA LYS A 360 -25.18 12.39 -7.96
C LYS A 360 -23.69 12.65 -7.79
N GLU A 361 -23.21 13.81 -8.24
CA GLU A 361 -21.81 14.22 -8.07
C GLU A 361 -21.48 14.59 -6.63
N LEU A 362 -22.43 15.20 -5.90
CA LEU A 362 -22.29 15.44 -4.47
C LEU A 362 -22.23 14.13 -3.68
N GLU A 363 -23.08 13.16 -4.03
CA GLU A 363 -23.03 11.80 -3.47
C GLU A 363 -21.66 11.16 -3.75
N THR A 364 -21.20 11.20 -5.01
CA THR A 364 -19.88 10.68 -5.41
C THR A 364 -18.74 11.33 -4.59
N LEU A 365 -18.81 12.63 -4.31
CA LEU A 365 -17.82 13.32 -3.47
C LEU A 365 -17.85 12.87 -2.01
N GLU A 366 -19.05 12.66 -1.48
CA GLU A 366 -19.27 12.24 -0.10
C GLU A 366 -18.73 10.82 0.15
N VAL A 367 -19.08 9.89 -0.74
CA VAL A 367 -18.63 8.50 -0.65
C VAL A 367 -17.27 8.26 -1.30
N GLY A 368 -16.74 9.18 -2.10
CA GLY A 368 -15.48 8.96 -2.82
C GLY A 368 -14.24 9.44 -2.07
N VAL A 369 -14.36 10.45 -1.20
CA VAL A 369 -13.21 11.14 -0.58
C VAL A 369 -13.21 11.01 0.93
N SER A 370 -12.07 10.61 1.50
CA SER A 370 -11.83 10.69 2.95
C SER A 370 -10.47 11.26 3.33
N ASN A 371 -9.63 11.59 2.36
CA ASN A 371 -8.31 12.14 2.62
C ASN A 371 -7.81 13.02 1.46
N ALA A 372 -6.62 13.58 1.60
CA ALA A 372 -5.98 14.37 0.57
C ALA A 372 -5.41 13.52 -0.59
N ALA A 373 -5.08 14.17 -1.70
CA ALA A 373 -4.60 13.51 -2.92
C ALA A 373 -3.31 12.69 -2.74
N TYR A 374 -2.41 13.09 -1.84
CA TYR A 374 -1.20 12.33 -1.52
C TYR A 374 -1.49 10.98 -0.84
N HIS A 375 -2.72 10.81 -0.33
CA HIS A 375 -3.28 9.55 0.19
C HIS A 375 -4.33 8.94 -0.75
N TYR A 376 -4.19 9.13 -2.07
CA TYR A 376 -5.15 8.67 -3.07
C TYR A 376 -6.59 9.08 -2.76
N LEU A 377 -6.76 10.32 -2.29
CA LEU A 377 -8.04 10.91 -1.88
C LEU A 377 -8.73 10.19 -0.70
N GLY A 378 -8.08 9.22 -0.07
CA GLY A 378 -8.75 8.28 0.84
C GLY A 378 -9.86 7.48 0.14
N SER A 379 -9.72 7.27 -1.17
CA SER A 379 -10.71 6.55 -1.96
C SER A 379 -10.47 5.04 -1.89
N SER A 380 -11.44 4.31 -1.34
CA SER A 380 -11.42 2.84 -1.38
C SER A 380 -11.52 2.31 -2.81
N LYS A 381 -12.08 3.09 -3.75
CA LYS A 381 -12.10 2.73 -5.18
C LYS A 381 -10.70 2.73 -5.80
N ILE A 382 -9.87 3.71 -5.44
CA ILE A 382 -8.49 3.79 -5.94
C ILE A 382 -7.63 2.73 -5.23
N LEU A 383 -7.58 2.73 -3.89
CA LEU A 383 -6.75 1.78 -3.13
C LEU A 383 -7.20 0.32 -3.32
N GLY A 384 -8.50 0.07 -3.50
CA GLY A 384 -9.04 -1.26 -3.76
C GLY A 384 -8.56 -1.84 -5.09
N GLN A 385 -8.54 -1.04 -6.15
CA GLN A 385 -7.97 -1.47 -7.43
C GLN A 385 -6.46 -1.68 -7.34
N ILE A 386 -5.74 -0.84 -6.60
CA ILE A 386 -4.29 -0.99 -6.36
C ILE A 386 -3.99 -2.31 -5.64
N GLY A 387 -4.72 -2.64 -4.57
CA GLY A 387 -4.54 -3.91 -3.86
C GLY A 387 -4.81 -5.12 -4.75
N LYS A 388 -5.85 -5.07 -5.60
CA LYS A 388 -6.14 -6.11 -6.59
C LYS A 388 -4.96 -6.26 -7.57
N ALA A 389 -4.46 -5.14 -8.10
CA ALA A 389 -3.36 -5.13 -9.07
C ALA A 389 -2.06 -5.70 -8.50
N PHE A 390 -1.75 -5.41 -7.23
CA PHE A 390 -0.59 -6.02 -6.57
C PHE A 390 -0.73 -7.54 -6.43
N ALA A 391 -1.94 -8.03 -6.15
CA ALA A 391 -2.18 -9.47 -6.07
C ALA A 391 -2.10 -10.14 -7.45
N ASP A 392 -2.71 -9.53 -8.47
CA ASP A 392 -2.63 -10.04 -9.85
C ASP A 392 -1.18 -10.10 -10.34
N ALA A 393 -0.40 -9.03 -10.10
CA ALA A 393 1.00 -8.97 -10.53
C ALA A 393 1.89 -10.02 -9.84
N LEU A 394 1.62 -10.37 -8.58
CA LEU A 394 2.32 -11.48 -7.91
C LEU A 394 1.89 -12.83 -8.51
N ALA A 395 0.59 -13.04 -8.71
CA ALA A 395 0.06 -14.29 -9.25
C ALA A 395 0.49 -14.55 -10.71
N GLU A 396 0.90 -13.51 -11.45
CA GLU A 396 1.48 -13.64 -12.79
C GLU A 396 2.98 -14.03 -12.79
N MET A 397 3.67 -13.92 -11.64
CA MET A 397 5.07 -14.33 -11.48
C MET A 397 5.23 -15.74 -10.88
N ASP A 398 4.18 -16.27 -10.25
CA ASP A 398 4.07 -17.66 -9.76
C ASP A 398 3.78 -18.63 -10.92
#